data_AF-A0A5C1QQX9-F1
#
_entry.id   AF-A0A5C1QQX9-F1
#
_cell.length_a   1.000
_cell.length_b   1.000
_cell.length_c   1.000
_cell.angle_alpha   90.00
_cell.angle_beta   90.00
_cell.angle_gamma   90.00
#
_symmetry.space_group_name_H-M   'P 1'
#
loop_
_entity.id
_entity.type
_entity.pdbx_description
1 polymer ?
#
loop_
_entity_poly.entity_id
_entity_poly.type
_entity_poly.pdbx_seq_one_letter_code
_entity_poly.pdbx_strand_id
1 'polypeptide(L)'
;MESKLKKLVYILLLFQAFFLSAHSQPQGTFRPDIQILTIPQWEEIVPEIQRGKFHPEFLENTKRNTSQYFHLKLKTQQRSEDFSQYKILQFVDNMTWIELHYQHPVTKKWHSFSTGDIVPMSQRDLPSTTLALPFEWPEGRDLDLYIHAESYQFRNLDFQIVSQDQFLSTWGKNFTFIIVLLTMLLLSGLVNMSLFSIRRTWSYFHYAMAMLTLMTALAGKNRVLSFLFFQNTGYTYFIYTLFNSLTVLFALLFTISFYDVKKLWTKNIVLTFSSLLACIALISIFHSTPLLGDIMNVIIIPSLMTILIVALKGYSRNNLSSRLILFSIIPIALGVVIDNLAVYLEFTLFPVGKISQIIGVSIHLILMNMGLTLKNKENTRILEERASLDSLTKLLNRKSLDDYILQLEMDRSQCPIGIVFMDLDNFKFFNDKYGHLMGDQILIETASYLKSSTRQNDLIFRYGGDEFLILLPSTEQKEGALLCKRLHEDFSEMAIQLNKGISEKNVQLSLSAGMTLYETPARGGLWKAIRQADRAMLSAKSRGKNQIVLDDLNPSAV
;
A
#
# COMPACT_ATOMS: atom_id res chain seq x y z
N MET A 1 -34.46 4.27 11.77
CA MET A 1 -33.81 2.94 11.79
C MET A 1 -34.32 2.04 10.65
N GLU A 2 -35.63 2.01 10.39
CA GLU A 2 -36.23 1.27 9.27
C GLU A 2 -35.69 1.60 7.88
N SER A 3 -35.39 2.86 7.55
CA SER A 3 -34.89 3.21 6.20
C SER A 3 -33.47 2.66 5.93
N LYS A 4 -32.63 2.56 6.97
CA LYS A 4 -31.30 1.93 6.89
C LYS A 4 -31.40 0.41 6.76
N LEU A 5 -32.35 -0.21 7.45
CA LEU A 5 -32.61 -1.65 7.38
C LEU A 5 -33.17 -2.06 6.00
N LYS A 6 -34.11 -1.27 5.45
CA LYS A 6 -34.62 -1.45 4.08
C LYS A 6 -33.52 -1.34 3.04
N LYS A 7 -32.61 -0.37 3.17
CA LYS A 7 -31.42 -0.26 2.30
C LYS A 7 -30.50 -1.49 2.40
N LEU A 8 -30.28 -2.02 3.60
CA LEU A 8 -29.45 -3.20 3.82
C LEU A 8 -30.06 -4.46 3.19
N VAL A 9 -31.37 -4.65 3.34
CA VAL A 9 -32.13 -5.76 2.71
C VAL A 9 -32.13 -5.60 1.19
N TYR A 10 -32.25 -4.38 0.67
CA TYR A 10 -32.16 -4.11 -0.76
C TYR A 10 -30.77 -4.43 -1.33
N ILE A 11 -29.70 -4.09 -0.59
CA ILE A 11 -28.31 -4.45 -0.95
C ILE A 11 -28.11 -5.98 -0.98
N LEU A 12 -28.71 -6.71 -0.03
CA LEU A 12 -28.64 -8.19 0.01
C LEU A 12 -29.41 -8.83 -1.15
N LEU A 13 -30.59 -8.32 -1.50
CA LEU A 13 -31.37 -8.77 -2.65
C LEU A 13 -30.66 -8.48 -3.99
N LEU A 14 -29.94 -7.37 -4.10
CA LEU A 14 -29.10 -7.05 -5.27
C LEU A 14 -27.88 -7.97 -5.39
N PHE A 15 -27.30 -8.39 -4.26
CA PHE A 15 -26.23 -9.39 -4.23
C PHE A 15 -26.71 -10.76 -4.77
N GLN A 16 -27.97 -11.10 -4.51
CA GLN A 16 -28.61 -12.30 -5.04
C GLN A 16 -28.91 -12.18 -6.55
N ALA A 17 -29.37 -11.01 -7.02
CA ALA A 17 -29.61 -10.72 -8.44
C ALA A 17 -28.32 -10.70 -9.31
N PHE A 18 -27.19 -10.35 -8.70
CA PHE A 18 -25.86 -10.40 -9.34
C PHE A 18 -25.45 -11.84 -9.73
N PHE A 19 -25.76 -12.83 -8.89
CA PHE A 19 -25.47 -14.24 -9.20
C PHE A 19 -26.48 -14.89 -10.16
N LEU A 20 -27.69 -14.33 -10.27
CA LEU A 20 -28.78 -14.89 -11.06
C LEU A 20 -28.90 -14.34 -12.49
N SER A 21 -28.20 -13.26 -12.86
CA SER A 21 -28.38 -12.58 -14.16
C SER A 21 -27.21 -12.73 -15.13
N ALA A 22 -27.03 -13.95 -15.63
CA ALA A 22 -26.29 -14.22 -16.86
C ALA A 22 -27.28 -14.29 -18.03
N HIS A 23 -27.00 -13.54 -19.11
CA HIS A 23 -27.69 -13.54 -20.42
C HIS A 23 -28.83 -12.52 -20.62
N SER A 24 -28.46 -11.29 -20.97
CA SER A 24 -29.25 -10.46 -21.88
C SER A 24 -28.30 -9.45 -22.55
N GLN A 25 -27.98 -9.66 -23.83
CA GLN A 25 -27.29 -8.66 -24.64
C GLN A 25 -28.28 -7.55 -25.03
N PRO A 26 -27.84 -6.29 -25.21
CA PRO A 26 -28.71 -5.25 -25.71
C PRO A 26 -29.06 -5.53 -27.18
N GLN A 27 -30.32 -5.87 -27.45
CA GLN A 27 -30.84 -5.92 -28.82
C GLN A 27 -31.44 -4.57 -29.19
N GLY A 28 -30.90 -3.97 -30.26
CA GLY A 28 -31.46 -2.80 -30.94
C GLY A 28 -31.01 -1.45 -30.39
N THR A 29 -30.22 -0.70 -31.16
CA THR A 29 -29.98 0.72 -30.90
C THR A 29 -31.19 1.52 -31.38
N PHE A 30 -32.06 1.89 -30.45
CA PHE A 30 -33.11 2.89 -30.65
C PHE A 30 -32.46 4.29 -30.74
N ARG A 31 -32.74 5.03 -31.83
CA ARG A 31 -32.31 6.43 -31.98
C ARG A 31 -33.57 7.30 -32.17
N PRO A 32 -34.02 8.03 -31.14
CA PRO A 32 -35.15 8.93 -31.28
C PRO A 32 -34.81 10.12 -32.16
N ASP A 33 -35.84 10.76 -32.73
CA ASP A 33 -35.67 12.07 -33.36
C ASP A 33 -35.47 13.11 -32.27
N ILE A 34 -34.30 13.76 -32.26
CA ILE A 34 -33.92 14.75 -31.24
C ILE A 34 -33.92 16.14 -31.88
N GLN A 35 -34.66 17.08 -31.27
CA GLN A 35 -34.66 18.49 -31.62
C GLN A 35 -34.19 19.31 -30.42
N ILE A 36 -33.23 20.21 -30.64
CA ILE A 36 -32.81 21.18 -29.62
C ILE A 36 -33.79 22.35 -29.64
N LEU A 37 -34.34 22.69 -28.47
CA LEU A 37 -35.29 23.79 -28.31
C LEU A 37 -34.57 25.06 -27.84
N THR A 38 -35.01 26.22 -28.35
CA THR A 38 -34.61 27.51 -27.80
C THR A 38 -35.43 27.86 -26.55
N ILE A 39 -34.94 28.76 -25.69
CA ILE A 39 -35.67 29.19 -24.48
C ILE A 39 -37.10 29.67 -24.81
N PRO A 40 -37.34 30.51 -25.85
CA PRO A 40 -38.71 30.90 -26.22
C PRO A 40 -39.59 29.71 -26.63
N GLN A 41 -39.06 28.76 -27.39
CA GLN A 41 -39.80 27.54 -27.77
C GLN A 41 -40.15 26.70 -26.54
N TRP A 42 -39.23 26.60 -25.58
CA TRP A 42 -39.49 25.92 -24.32
C TRP A 42 -40.60 26.61 -23.51
N GLU A 43 -40.50 27.93 -23.34
CA GLU A 43 -41.48 28.74 -22.60
C GLU A 43 -42.88 28.71 -23.24
N GLU A 44 -42.98 28.58 -24.57
CA GLU A 44 -44.25 28.43 -25.29
C GLU A 44 -44.89 27.03 -25.16
N ILE A 45 -44.09 25.97 -25.01
CA ILE A 45 -44.57 24.56 -24.99
C ILE A 45 -44.97 24.11 -23.57
N VAL A 46 -44.29 24.64 -22.55
CA VAL A 46 -44.40 24.28 -21.13
C VAL A 46 -45.39 25.16 -20.28
N PRO A 47 -46.34 25.99 -20.79
CA PRO A 47 -47.21 26.82 -19.94
C PRO A 47 -48.12 26.07 -18.96
N GLU A 48 -48.51 24.82 -19.23
CA GLU A 48 -49.30 24.02 -18.28
C GLU A 48 -48.47 23.51 -17.08
N ILE A 49 -47.14 23.40 -17.25
CA ILE A 49 -46.19 22.98 -16.22
C ILE A 49 -45.85 24.15 -15.27
N GLN A 50 -45.86 25.39 -15.78
CA GLN A 50 -45.68 26.62 -14.98
C GLN A 50 -46.75 26.82 -13.90
N ARG A 51 -47.95 26.25 -14.05
CA ARG A 51 -49.05 26.40 -13.08
C ARG A 51 -48.96 25.45 -11.88
N GLY A 52 -47.98 24.53 -11.84
CA GLY A 52 -48.11 23.31 -11.03
C GLY A 52 -47.07 23.01 -9.96
N LYS A 53 -45.78 23.40 -10.07
CA LYS A 53 -44.72 23.13 -9.06
C LYS A 53 -43.37 23.69 -9.54
N PHE A 54 -43.00 24.87 -9.07
CA PHE A 54 -41.59 25.30 -9.05
C PHE A 54 -41.23 25.66 -7.60
N HIS A 55 -40.04 25.28 -7.15
CA HIS A 55 -39.43 25.86 -5.95
C HIS A 55 -38.66 27.13 -6.39
N PRO A 56 -39.10 28.35 -6.03
CA PRO A 56 -38.55 29.59 -6.58
C PRO A 56 -37.10 29.91 -6.17
N GLU A 57 -36.59 29.30 -5.10
CA GLU A 57 -35.35 29.74 -4.43
C GLU A 57 -34.05 29.42 -5.19
N PHE A 58 -34.09 28.64 -6.28
CA PHE A 58 -32.87 28.24 -7.00
C PHE A 58 -32.60 29.02 -8.31
N LEU A 59 -33.55 29.84 -8.78
CA LEU A 59 -33.44 30.59 -10.04
C LEU A 59 -32.59 31.87 -9.95
N GLU A 60 -32.23 32.34 -8.74
CA GLU A 60 -31.49 33.61 -8.60
C GLU A 60 -30.00 33.52 -9.02
N ASN A 61 -29.46 32.32 -9.29
CA ASN A 61 -28.04 32.15 -9.64
C ASN A 61 -27.75 31.65 -11.08
N THR A 62 -28.77 31.49 -11.93
CA THR A 62 -28.62 30.88 -13.25
C THR A 62 -28.57 31.91 -14.39
N LYS A 63 -27.42 32.57 -14.53
CA LYS A 63 -27.03 33.29 -15.77
C LYS A 63 -25.70 32.76 -16.31
N ARG A 64 -25.65 31.55 -16.90
CA ARG A 64 -24.52 31.09 -17.74
C ARG A 64 -24.97 30.07 -18.80
N ASN A 65 -24.20 29.96 -19.89
CA ASN A 65 -24.35 29.09 -21.08
C ASN A 65 -24.36 27.56 -20.80
N THR A 66 -24.92 27.11 -19.68
CA THR A 66 -24.82 25.74 -19.14
C THR A 66 -26.16 24.99 -19.14
N SER A 67 -27.22 25.59 -19.69
CA SER A 67 -28.58 25.05 -19.74
C SER A 67 -28.96 24.72 -21.18
N GLN A 68 -29.48 23.51 -21.42
CA GLN A 68 -29.98 23.09 -22.73
C GLN A 68 -31.35 22.41 -22.60
N TYR A 69 -32.15 22.57 -23.65
CA TYR A 69 -33.51 22.04 -23.75
C TYR A 69 -33.62 21.10 -24.95
N PHE A 70 -34.17 19.92 -24.72
CA PHE A 70 -34.31 18.88 -25.73
C PHE A 70 -35.75 18.44 -25.86
N HIS A 71 -36.18 18.24 -27.10
CA HIS A 71 -37.43 17.58 -27.44
C HIS A 71 -37.11 16.27 -28.15
N LEU A 72 -37.50 15.16 -27.54
CA LEU A 72 -37.32 13.83 -28.09
C LEU A 72 -38.66 13.27 -28.51
N LYS A 73 -38.76 12.85 -29.78
CA LYS A 73 -39.96 12.23 -30.33
C LYS A 73 -39.74 10.72 -30.41
N LEU A 74 -40.45 9.98 -29.56
CA LEU A 74 -40.46 8.53 -29.59
C LEU A 74 -41.57 8.06 -30.53
N LYS A 75 -41.20 7.46 -31.66
CA LYS A 75 -42.14 6.98 -32.67
C LYS A 75 -42.43 5.50 -32.51
N THR A 76 -43.71 5.15 -32.61
CA THR A 76 -44.22 3.78 -32.46
C THR A 76 -43.55 2.78 -33.43
N GLN A 77 -43.24 3.23 -34.65
CA GLN A 77 -42.59 2.42 -35.69
C GLN A 77 -41.12 2.08 -35.41
N GLN A 78 -40.49 2.75 -34.45
CA GLN A 78 -39.07 2.58 -34.10
C GLN A 78 -38.88 1.59 -32.93
N ARG A 79 -39.94 0.96 -32.43
CA ARG A 79 -39.89 0.08 -31.24
C ARG A 79 -39.28 -1.29 -31.58
N SER A 80 -38.22 -1.69 -30.88
CA SER A 80 -37.79 -3.09 -30.81
C SER A 80 -38.72 -3.87 -29.85
N GLU A 81 -38.84 -5.19 -30.06
CA GLU A 81 -39.84 -6.13 -29.48
C GLU A 81 -39.89 -6.22 -27.94
N ASP A 82 -39.31 -5.30 -27.16
CA ASP A 82 -39.15 -5.44 -25.72
C ASP A 82 -40.38 -4.98 -24.89
N PHE A 83 -40.82 -5.86 -23.99
CA PHE A 83 -42.19 -6.06 -23.49
C PHE A 83 -42.61 -5.24 -22.23
N SER A 84 -42.00 -4.07 -21.96
CA SER A 84 -42.42 -3.22 -20.82
C SER A 84 -42.87 -1.82 -21.22
N GLN A 85 -44.03 -1.39 -20.73
CA GLN A 85 -44.51 0.00 -20.84
C GLN A 85 -43.68 0.95 -19.95
N TYR A 86 -43.12 0.45 -18.85
CA TYR A 86 -42.21 1.21 -17.99
C TYR A 86 -40.81 1.20 -18.58
N LYS A 87 -40.30 2.41 -18.86
CA LYS A 87 -38.96 2.65 -19.39
C LYS A 87 -38.18 3.57 -18.47
N ILE A 88 -36.86 3.49 -18.56
CA ILE A 88 -35.94 4.33 -17.82
C ILE A 88 -35.06 5.07 -18.82
N LEU A 89 -35.07 6.39 -18.70
CA LEU A 89 -34.15 7.27 -19.39
C LEU A 89 -32.90 7.39 -18.54
N GLN A 90 -31.84 6.67 -18.92
CA GLN A 90 -30.57 6.61 -18.22
C GLN A 90 -29.56 7.57 -18.86
N PHE A 91 -28.97 8.46 -18.07
CA PHE A 91 -27.93 9.37 -18.55
C PHE A 91 -26.54 8.79 -18.31
N VAL A 92 -25.65 8.97 -19.29
CA VAL A 92 -24.27 8.48 -19.24
C VAL A 92 -23.37 9.49 -18.51
N ASP A 93 -23.62 10.77 -18.75
CA ASP A 93 -22.80 11.87 -18.24
C ASP A 93 -23.22 12.35 -16.85
N ASN A 94 -22.28 13.01 -16.17
CA ASN A 94 -22.56 13.72 -14.94
C ASN A 94 -23.26 15.04 -15.25
N MET A 95 -24.48 15.19 -14.74
CA MET A 95 -25.28 16.40 -14.91
C MET A 95 -25.57 17.00 -13.53
N THR A 96 -25.45 18.31 -13.46
CA THR A 96 -25.78 19.08 -12.26
C THR A 96 -27.26 18.88 -11.94
N TRP A 97 -28.11 19.03 -12.97
CA TRP A 97 -29.56 18.95 -12.88
C TRP A 97 -30.16 18.43 -14.18
N ILE A 98 -31.21 17.63 -14.08
CA ILE A 98 -32.00 17.13 -15.20
C ILE A 98 -33.46 17.06 -14.78
N GLU A 99 -34.34 17.62 -15.61
CA GLU A 99 -35.78 17.51 -15.54
C GLU A 99 -36.33 16.85 -16.79
N LEU A 100 -37.34 16.00 -16.60
CA LEU A 100 -38.11 15.37 -17.66
C LEU A 100 -39.58 15.70 -17.48
N HIS A 101 -40.20 16.20 -18.55
CA HIS A 101 -41.64 16.38 -18.64
C HIS A 101 -42.20 15.64 -19.85
N TYR A 102 -43.36 15.01 -19.65
CA TYR A 102 -44.12 14.44 -20.76
C TYR A 102 -45.60 14.38 -20.41
N GLN A 103 -46.44 14.39 -21.44
CA GLN A 103 -47.87 14.14 -21.31
C GLN A 103 -48.15 12.67 -21.58
N HIS A 104 -48.73 11.96 -20.61
CA HIS A 104 -49.04 10.54 -20.76
C HIS A 104 -50.02 10.35 -21.95
N PRO A 105 -49.72 9.46 -22.91
CA PRO A 105 -50.41 9.47 -24.21
C PRO A 105 -51.88 9.05 -24.13
N VAL A 106 -52.24 8.21 -23.13
CA VAL A 106 -53.62 7.78 -22.84
C VAL A 106 -54.36 8.74 -21.90
N THR A 107 -53.86 8.95 -20.68
CA THR A 107 -54.54 9.73 -19.64
C THR A 107 -54.49 11.25 -19.87
N LYS A 108 -53.63 11.73 -20.78
CA LYS A 108 -53.37 13.15 -21.04
C LYS A 108 -52.88 13.95 -19.81
N LYS A 109 -52.47 13.27 -18.73
CA LYS A 109 -51.88 13.90 -17.55
C LYS A 109 -50.42 14.21 -17.80
N TRP A 110 -49.96 15.35 -17.30
CA TRP A 110 -48.55 15.71 -17.28
C TRP A 110 -47.82 15.02 -16.14
N HIS A 111 -46.64 14.49 -16.44
CA HIS A 111 -45.70 13.94 -15.49
C HIS A 111 -44.41 14.76 -15.51
N SER A 112 -43.81 14.94 -14.35
CA SER A 112 -42.57 15.69 -14.15
C SER A 112 -41.68 14.95 -13.17
N PHE A 113 -40.43 14.74 -13.54
CA PHE A 113 -39.43 14.01 -12.74
C PHE A 113 -38.10 14.76 -12.78
N SER A 114 -37.33 14.70 -11.69
CA SER A 114 -36.02 15.36 -11.61
C SER A 114 -34.93 14.47 -11.02
N THR A 115 -33.71 14.65 -11.53
CA THR A 115 -32.50 13.97 -11.06
C THR A 115 -31.27 14.84 -11.33
N GLY A 116 -30.10 14.44 -10.83
CA GLY A 116 -28.86 15.21 -11.01
C GLY A 116 -28.05 15.32 -9.73
N ASP A 117 -26.80 15.77 -9.85
CA ASP A 117 -25.88 15.89 -8.72
C ASP A 117 -26.39 16.78 -7.59
N ILE A 118 -27.21 17.79 -7.94
CA ILE A 118 -27.80 18.68 -6.95
C ILE A 118 -29.21 18.27 -6.48
N VAL A 119 -29.71 17.10 -6.92
CA VAL A 119 -31.03 16.57 -6.49
C VAL A 119 -30.86 15.59 -5.33
N PRO A 120 -31.50 15.83 -4.17
CA PRO A 120 -31.36 14.98 -3.00
C PRO A 120 -31.76 13.56 -3.31
N MET A 121 -31.00 12.56 -2.83
CA MET A 121 -31.30 11.16 -3.16
C MET A 121 -32.70 10.72 -2.69
N SER A 122 -33.28 11.39 -1.68
CA SER A 122 -34.65 11.16 -1.20
C SER A 122 -35.73 11.83 -2.04
N GLN A 123 -35.39 12.84 -2.85
CA GLN A 123 -36.31 13.56 -3.73
C GLN A 123 -36.31 13.01 -5.16
N ARG A 124 -35.33 12.17 -5.51
CA ARG A 124 -35.30 11.48 -6.80
C ARG A 124 -36.36 10.38 -6.83
N ASP A 125 -37.13 10.35 -7.91
CA ASP A 125 -38.13 9.29 -8.15
C ASP A 125 -37.51 7.90 -8.27
N LEU A 126 -36.29 7.83 -8.80
CA LEU A 126 -35.48 6.62 -8.87
C LEU A 126 -34.17 6.81 -8.08
N PRO A 127 -34.15 6.50 -6.77
CA PRO A 127 -32.98 6.72 -5.93
C PRO A 127 -31.87 5.72 -6.28
N SER A 128 -30.95 6.14 -7.13
CA SER A 128 -29.81 5.32 -7.58
C SER A 128 -28.53 6.15 -7.76
N THR A 129 -27.38 5.49 -7.78
CA THR A 129 -26.08 6.13 -8.08
C THR A 129 -25.95 6.53 -9.55
N THR A 130 -26.84 6.04 -10.41
CA THR A 130 -26.92 6.42 -11.83
C THR A 130 -27.98 7.50 -11.99
N LEU A 131 -27.72 8.50 -12.84
CA LEU A 131 -28.73 9.51 -13.17
C LEU A 131 -29.75 8.87 -14.11
N ALA A 132 -30.98 8.75 -13.66
CA ALA A 132 -32.02 8.04 -14.38
C ALA A 132 -33.41 8.60 -14.02
N LEU A 133 -34.29 8.67 -15.03
CA LEU A 133 -35.65 9.18 -14.90
C LEU A 133 -36.64 8.12 -15.41
N PRO A 134 -37.67 7.73 -14.63
CA PRO A 134 -38.68 6.80 -15.09
C PRO A 134 -39.67 7.49 -16.03
N PHE A 135 -40.20 6.76 -17.02
CA PHE A 135 -41.34 7.22 -17.82
C PHE A 135 -42.16 6.05 -18.34
N GLU A 136 -43.43 6.30 -18.65
CA GLU A 136 -44.35 5.32 -19.20
C GLU A 136 -44.51 5.55 -20.71
N TRP A 137 -44.22 4.52 -21.50
CA TRP A 137 -44.39 4.49 -22.94
C TRP A 137 -45.33 3.34 -23.35
N PRO A 138 -46.65 3.59 -23.37
CA PRO A 138 -47.67 2.61 -23.76
C PRO A 138 -47.53 2.12 -25.20
N GLU A 139 -47.98 0.88 -25.44
CA GLU A 139 -47.85 0.25 -26.75
C GLU A 139 -48.65 0.97 -27.83
N GLY A 140 -48.08 1.06 -29.04
CA GLY A 140 -48.78 1.60 -30.19
C GLY A 140 -48.94 3.12 -30.21
N ARG A 141 -48.27 3.86 -29.32
CA ARG A 141 -48.43 5.30 -29.16
C ARG A 141 -47.09 6.03 -29.27
N ASP A 142 -47.12 7.14 -30.00
CA ASP A 142 -46.02 8.09 -30.01
C ASP A 142 -45.96 8.84 -28.67
N LEU A 143 -44.76 9.25 -28.26
CA LEU A 143 -44.53 9.98 -27.03
C LEU A 143 -43.51 11.10 -27.23
N ASP A 144 -43.87 12.30 -26.82
CA ASP A 144 -42.99 13.45 -26.80
C ASP A 144 -42.40 13.62 -25.38
N LEU A 145 -41.07 13.63 -25.30
CA LEU A 145 -40.34 13.91 -24.06
C LEU A 145 -39.66 15.28 -24.14
N TYR A 146 -39.86 16.10 -23.12
CA TYR A 146 -39.24 17.41 -22.97
C TYR A 146 -38.23 17.35 -21.84
N ILE A 147 -36.96 17.55 -22.15
CA ILE A 147 -35.87 17.46 -21.19
C ILE A 147 -35.22 18.83 -21.03
N HIS A 148 -35.13 19.28 -19.79
CA HIS A 148 -34.26 20.40 -19.41
C HIS A 148 -33.07 19.82 -18.66
N ALA A 149 -31.86 20.13 -19.10
CA ALA A 149 -30.67 19.64 -18.45
C ALA A 149 -29.65 20.77 -18.25
N GLU A 150 -28.96 20.72 -17.12
CA GLU A 150 -27.90 21.66 -16.75
C GLU A 150 -26.61 20.93 -16.39
N SER A 151 -25.51 21.41 -16.95
CA SER A 151 -24.17 20.89 -16.63
C SER A 151 -23.11 21.97 -16.81
N TYR A 152 -22.14 21.98 -15.90
CA TYR A 152 -20.96 22.83 -16.01
C TYR A 152 -20.04 22.46 -17.18
N GLN A 153 -20.18 21.24 -17.72
CA GLN A 153 -19.36 20.70 -18.80
C GLN A 153 -20.25 20.10 -19.89
N PHE A 154 -21.25 20.86 -20.36
CA PHE A 154 -22.10 20.46 -21.48
C PHE A 154 -21.24 20.16 -22.72
N ARG A 155 -21.09 18.88 -23.08
CA ARG A 155 -20.44 18.45 -24.33
C ARG A 155 -21.47 17.83 -25.28
N ASN A 156 -22.17 16.79 -24.83
CA ASN A 156 -23.34 16.19 -25.48
C ASN A 156 -24.32 15.70 -24.40
N LEU A 157 -25.59 15.45 -24.77
CA LEU A 157 -26.54 14.75 -23.91
C LEU A 157 -26.58 13.28 -24.29
N ASP A 158 -25.72 12.47 -23.69
CA ASP A 158 -25.71 11.03 -23.90
C ASP A 158 -26.68 10.33 -22.95
N PHE A 159 -27.69 9.67 -23.52
CA PHE A 159 -28.68 8.91 -22.78
C PHE A 159 -29.00 7.58 -23.48
N GLN A 160 -29.55 6.66 -22.71
CA GLN A 160 -30.05 5.37 -23.17
C GLN A 160 -31.47 5.17 -22.63
N ILE A 161 -32.37 4.67 -23.47
CA ILE A 161 -33.69 4.22 -23.04
C ILE A 161 -33.59 2.72 -22.82
N VAL A 162 -33.80 2.29 -21.58
CA VAL A 162 -33.68 0.89 -21.17
C VAL A 162 -34.96 0.40 -20.48
N SER A 163 -35.18 -0.92 -20.48
CA SER A 163 -36.22 -1.51 -19.65
C SER A 163 -35.85 -1.44 -18.16
N GLN A 164 -36.85 -1.54 -17.29
CA GLN A 164 -36.64 -1.53 -15.84
C GLN A 164 -35.71 -2.67 -15.39
N ASP A 165 -35.88 -3.88 -15.92
CA ASP A 165 -35.06 -5.04 -15.58
C ASP A 165 -33.61 -4.87 -16.04
N GLN A 166 -33.42 -4.35 -17.26
CA GLN A 166 -32.08 -4.06 -17.79
C GLN A 166 -31.38 -2.98 -16.96
N PHE A 167 -32.10 -1.94 -16.54
CA PHE A 167 -31.57 -0.92 -15.65
C PHE A 167 -31.16 -1.51 -14.31
N LEU A 168 -32.03 -2.25 -13.63
CA LEU A 168 -31.74 -2.84 -12.32
C LEU A 168 -30.54 -3.80 -12.37
N SER A 169 -30.44 -4.61 -13.43
CA SER A 169 -29.31 -5.50 -13.68
C SER A 169 -28.00 -4.71 -13.90
N THR A 170 -28.03 -3.71 -14.78
CA THR A 170 -26.84 -2.91 -15.13
C THR A 170 -26.38 -2.03 -13.96
N TRP A 171 -27.31 -1.39 -13.27
CA TRP A 171 -27.05 -0.61 -12.07
C TRP A 171 -26.51 -1.49 -10.94
N GLY A 172 -27.14 -2.64 -10.67
CA GLY A 172 -26.70 -3.58 -9.65
C GLY A 172 -25.27 -4.09 -9.91
N LYS A 173 -24.95 -4.46 -11.15
CA LYS A 173 -23.58 -4.86 -11.56
C LYS A 173 -22.56 -3.74 -11.33
N ASN A 174 -22.88 -2.52 -11.79
CA ASN A 174 -22.00 -1.35 -11.59
C ASN A 174 -21.81 -1.01 -10.11
N PHE A 175 -22.89 -1.06 -9.32
CA PHE A 175 -22.84 -0.73 -7.90
C PHE A 175 -22.00 -1.75 -7.12
N THR A 176 -22.23 -3.06 -7.34
CA THR A 176 -21.43 -4.14 -6.75
C THR A 176 -19.95 -3.99 -7.12
N PHE A 177 -19.66 -3.70 -8.39
CA PHE A 177 -18.30 -3.45 -8.88
C PHE A 177 -17.61 -2.33 -8.07
N ILE A 178 -18.28 -1.19 -7.90
CA ILE A 178 -17.72 -0.05 -7.16
C ILE A 178 -17.51 -0.42 -5.69
N ILE A 179 -18.48 -1.09 -5.05
CA ILE A 179 -18.36 -1.48 -3.63
C ILE A 179 -17.20 -2.45 -3.39
N VAL A 180 -16.98 -3.42 -4.28
CA VAL A 180 -15.82 -4.33 -4.18
C VAL A 180 -14.51 -3.54 -4.24
N LEU A 181 -14.38 -2.63 -5.20
CA LEU A 181 -13.19 -1.78 -5.33
C LEU A 181 -12.96 -0.91 -4.07
N LEU A 182 -14.01 -0.26 -3.57
CA LEU A 182 -13.93 0.57 -2.36
C LEU A 182 -13.52 -0.27 -1.13
N THR A 183 -14.02 -1.50 -1.03
CA THR A 183 -13.68 -2.41 0.07
C THR A 183 -12.22 -2.86 0.02
N MET A 184 -11.69 -3.14 -1.18
CA MET A 184 -10.26 -3.46 -1.36
C MET A 184 -9.36 -2.31 -0.92
N LEU A 185 -9.72 -1.07 -1.29
CA LEU A 185 -8.98 0.13 -0.89
C LEU A 185 -9.07 0.39 0.61
N LEU A 186 -10.26 0.22 1.21
CA LEU A 186 -10.46 0.32 2.66
C LEU A 186 -9.56 -0.67 3.40
N LEU A 187 -9.61 -1.94 3.01
CA LEU A 187 -8.83 -2.99 3.66
C LEU A 187 -7.34 -2.73 3.55
N SER A 188 -6.87 -2.34 2.35
CA SER A 188 -5.46 -1.96 2.15
C SER A 188 -5.06 -0.78 3.04
N GLY A 189 -5.90 0.26 3.11
CA GLY A 189 -5.68 1.42 3.97
C GLY A 189 -5.59 1.05 5.44
N LEU A 190 -6.52 0.23 5.95
CA LEU A 190 -6.55 -0.21 7.34
C LEU A 190 -5.35 -1.10 7.69
N VAL A 191 -5.01 -2.09 6.86
CA VAL A 191 -3.85 -2.97 7.07
C VAL A 191 -2.56 -2.14 7.14
N ASN A 192 -2.37 -1.19 6.23
CA ASN A 192 -1.17 -0.36 6.21
C ASN A 192 -1.15 0.64 7.38
N MET A 193 -2.30 1.12 7.84
CA MET A 193 -2.38 1.95 9.06
C MET A 193 -2.02 1.14 10.31
N SER A 194 -2.48 -0.11 10.42
CA SER A 194 -2.07 -1.01 11.50
C SER A 194 -0.57 -1.29 11.48
N LEU A 195 0.01 -1.54 10.29
CA LEU A 195 1.45 -1.70 10.12
C LEU A 195 2.22 -0.43 10.51
N PHE A 196 1.69 0.77 10.23
CA PHE A 196 2.27 2.01 10.69
C PHE A 196 2.28 2.11 12.22
N SER A 197 1.18 1.79 12.90
CA SER A 197 1.12 1.82 14.37
C SER A 197 2.16 0.90 15.03
N ILE A 198 2.42 -0.26 14.42
CA ILE A 198 3.40 -1.25 14.92
C ILE A 198 4.82 -0.85 14.56
N ARG A 199 5.07 -0.47 13.30
CA ARG A 199 6.43 -0.31 12.74
C ARG A 199 6.95 1.14 12.78
N ARG A 200 6.08 2.12 13.02
CA ARG A 200 6.39 3.57 13.04
C ARG A 200 7.16 4.07 11.81
N THR A 201 7.00 3.39 10.68
CA THR A 201 7.66 3.75 9.41
C THR A 201 6.71 4.54 8.53
N TRP A 202 7.05 5.79 8.24
CA TRP A 202 6.18 6.75 7.54
C TRP A 202 5.71 6.31 6.15
N SER A 203 6.41 5.43 5.44
CA SER A 203 5.93 4.92 4.15
C SER A 203 4.59 4.18 4.27
N TYR A 204 4.35 3.48 5.37
CA TYR A 204 3.06 2.83 5.63
C TYR A 204 1.94 3.85 5.85
N PHE A 205 2.21 4.93 6.58
CA PHE A 205 1.25 5.99 6.83
C PHE A 205 0.84 6.69 5.53
N HIS A 206 1.81 7.15 4.73
CA HIS A 206 1.51 7.84 3.48
C HIS A 206 0.75 6.93 2.51
N TYR A 207 1.12 5.64 2.40
CA TYR A 207 0.39 4.71 1.55
C TYR A 207 -1.03 4.43 2.05
N ALA A 208 -1.21 4.23 3.36
CA ALA A 208 -2.53 4.05 3.97
C ALA A 208 -3.45 5.24 3.69
N MET A 209 -2.93 6.46 3.88
CA MET A 209 -3.66 7.69 3.59
C MET A 209 -3.99 7.84 2.11
N ALA A 210 -3.07 7.49 1.20
CA ALA A 210 -3.35 7.48 -0.24
C ALA A 210 -4.50 6.53 -0.60
N MET A 211 -4.56 5.33 0.00
CA MET A 211 -5.64 4.37 -0.26
C MET A 211 -6.99 4.82 0.30
N LEU A 212 -7.02 5.34 1.54
CA LEU A 212 -8.25 5.81 2.18
C LEU A 212 -8.82 7.07 1.49
N THR A 213 -7.94 7.97 1.06
CA THR A 213 -8.35 9.15 0.29
C THR A 213 -8.80 8.78 -1.11
N LEU A 214 -8.14 7.82 -1.79
CA LEU A 214 -8.58 7.30 -3.09
C LEU A 214 -9.96 6.63 -2.99
N MET A 215 -10.17 5.81 -1.95
CA MET A 215 -11.47 5.21 -1.68
C MET A 215 -12.56 6.28 -1.57
N THR A 216 -12.30 7.32 -0.77
CA THR A 216 -13.28 8.40 -0.56
C THR A 216 -13.54 9.20 -1.83
N ALA A 217 -12.50 9.48 -2.61
CA ALA A 217 -12.60 10.16 -3.90
C ALA A 217 -13.47 9.36 -4.89
N LEU A 218 -13.21 8.05 -5.04
CA LEU A 218 -13.98 7.18 -5.93
C LEU A 218 -15.43 6.99 -5.46
N ALA A 219 -15.65 6.91 -4.15
CA ALA A 219 -17.00 6.84 -3.57
C ALA A 219 -17.79 8.13 -3.82
N GLY A 220 -17.10 9.28 -3.79
CA GLY A 220 -17.63 10.58 -4.22
C GLY A 220 -17.97 10.59 -5.72
N LYS A 221 -16.99 10.34 -6.60
CA LYS A 221 -17.14 10.32 -8.07
C LYS A 221 -18.34 9.49 -8.53
N ASN A 222 -18.61 8.37 -7.85
CA ASN A 222 -19.68 7.44 -8.20
C ASN A 222 -20.97 7.60 -7.37
N ARG A 223 -21.15 8.72 -6.65
CA ARG A 223 -22.35 9.04 -5.84
C ARG A 223 -22.69 8.02 -4.74
N VAL A 224 -21.76 7.13 -4.39
CA VAL A 224 -21.97 6.10 -3.34
C VAL A 224 -22.16 6.76 -1.98
N LEU A 225 -21.40 7.82 -1.70
CA LEU A 225 -21.53 8.57 -0.45
C LEU A 225 -22.90 9.24 -0.33
N SER A 226 -23.42 9.81 -1.43
CA SER A 226 -24.75 10.42 -1.45
C SER A 226 -25.85 9.36 -1.34
N PHE A 227 -25.66 8.19 -1.95
CA PHE A 227 -26.61 7.08 -1.85
C PHE A 227 -26.71 6.51 -0.42
N LEU A 228 -25.58 6.36 0.27
CA LEU A 228 -25.52 5.71 1.58
C LEU A 228 -25.72 6.69 2.75
N PHE A 229 -25.06 7.85 2.72
CA PHE A 229 -24.87 8.71 3.89
C PHE A 229 -25.46 10.12 3.73
N PHE A 230 -25.19 10.80 2.61
CA PHE A 230 -25.53 12.22 2.45
C PHE A 230 -26.72 12.43 1.53
N GLN A 231 -27.84 12.92 2.07
CA GLN A 231 -29.00 13.27 1.24
C GLN A 231 -28.88 14.65 0.58
N ASN A 232 -27.93 15.50 0.98
CA ASN A 232 -27.81 16.89 0.52
C ASN A 232 -26.75 17.09 -0.59
N THR A 233 -26.86 18.18 -1.35
CA THR A 233 -26.67 18.16 -2.82
C THR A 233 -25.60 19.06 -3.43
N GLY A 234 -24.47 19.27 -2.73
CA GLY A 234 -23.31 19.96 -3.32
C GLY A 234 -22.00 19.20 -3.16
N TYR A 235 -21.99 18.13 -2.38
CA TYR A 235 -20.74 17.57 -1.86
C TYR A 235 -20.00 16.65 -2.84
N THR A 236 -20.64 16.18 -3.91
CA THR A 236 -20.03 15.20 -4.82
C THR A 236 -18.74 15.72 -5.47
N TYR A 237 -18.80 16.92 -6.05
CA TYR A 237 -17.64 17.58 -6.68
C TYR A 237 -16.58 18.02 -5.65
N PHE A 238 -17.06 18.51 -4.51
CA PHE A 238 -16.25 18.89 -3.36
C PHE A 238 -15.41 17.72 -2.84
N ILE A 239 -16.07 16.61 -2.52
CA ILE A 239 -15.44 15.39 -2.00
C ILE A 239 -14.47 14.84 -3.03
N TYR A 240 -14.87 14.76 -4.30
CA TYR A 240 -14.00 14.24 -5.34
C TYR A 240 -12.72 15.07 -5.47
N THR A 241 -12.83 16.39 -5.67
CA THR A 241 -11.65 17.27 -5.87
C THR A 241 -10.72 17.27 -4.65
N LEU A 242 -11.29 17.37 -3.45
CA LEU A 242 -10.54 17.33 -2.19
C LEU A 242 -9.77 16.02 -2.02
N PHE A 243 -10.48 14.89 -2.03
CA PHE A 243 -9.89 13.61 -1.71
C PHE A 243 -8.99 13.07 -2.84
N ASN A 244 -9.26 13.43 -4.10
CA ASN A 244 -8.38 13.11 -5.22
C ASN A 244 -7.06 13.87 -5.13
N SER A 245 -7.10 15.16 -4.74
CA SER A 245 -5.89 15.95 -4.48
C SER A 245 -5.05 15.35 -3.35
N LEU A 246 -5.71 14.96 -2.25
CA LEU A 246 -5.04 14.30 -1.12
C LEU A 246 -4.43 12.95 -1.50
N THR A 247 -5.11 12.17 -2.36
CA THR A 247 -4.60 10.88 -2.84
C THR A 247 -3.23 11.03 -3.50
N VAL A 248 -3.12 11.98 -4.43
CA VAL A 248 -1.90 12.21 -5.21
C VAL A 248 -0.82 12.82 -4.34
N LEU A 249 -1.19 13.73 -3.42
CA LEU A 249 -0.30 14.27 -2.41
C LEU A 249 0.33 13.17 -1.55
N PHE A 250 -0.48 12.25 -1.02
CA PHE A 250 0.02 11.15 -0.19
C PHE A 250 0.84 10.15 -1.02
N ALA A 251 0.50 9.94 -2.29
CA ALA A 251 1.31 9.14 -3.21
C ALA A 251 2.69 9.78 -3.48
N LEU A 252 2.77 11.11 -3.61
CA LEU A 252 4.04 11.83 -3.73
C LEU A 252 4.89 11.72 -2.46
N LEU A 253 4.30 11.96 -1.29
CA LEU A 253 4.99 11.82 0.00
C LEU A 253 5.44 10.37 0.28
N PHE A 254 4.66 9.39 -0.20
CA PHE A 254 5.05 7.99 -0.21
C PHE A 254 6.35 7.79 -0.97
N THR A 255 6.52 8.37 -2.17
CA THR A 255 7.77 8.20 -2.93
C THR A 255 9.00 8.74 -2.20
N ILE A 256 8.89 9.86 -1.47
CA ILE A 256 9.99 10.41 -0.65
C ILE A 256 10.37 9.43 0.46
N SER A 257 9.37 9.01 1.24
CA SER A 257 9.58 8.13 2.40
C SER A 257 10.00 6.71 2.00
N PHE A 258 9.56 6.23 0.82
CA PHE A 258 9.91 4.91 0.33
C PHE A 258 11.30 4.88 -0.33
N TYR A 259 11.60 5.78 -1.26
CA TYR A 259 12.87 5.71 -1.99
C TYR A 259 14.05 6.36 -1.26
N ASP A 260 13.82 6.99 -0.11
CA ASP A 260 14.81 7.78 0.62
C ASP A 260 15.54 8.71 -0.37
N VAL A 261 14.75 9.61 -0.96
CA VAL A 261 15.21 10.49 -2.04
C VAL A 261 16.18 11.53 -1.46
N LYS A 262 17.47 11.16 -1.42
CA LYS A 262 18.56 12.02 -0.89
C LYS A 262 18.94 13.19 -1.81
N LYS A 263 18.69 13.07 -3.12
CA LYS A 263 19.04 14.13 -4.08
C LYS A 263 18.06 15.31 -3.96
N LEU A 264 18.62 16.49 -3.68
CA LEU A 264 17.88 17.72 -3.34
C LEU A 264 16.88 18.14 -4.45
N TRP A 265 17.29 18.12 -5.72
CA TRP A 265 16.42 18.53 -6.84
C TRP A 265 15.14 17.68 -6.95
N THR A 266 15.25 16.36 -6.96
CA THR A 266 14.07 15.47 -7.07
C THR A 266 13.15 15.60 -5.85
N LYS A 267 13.72 15.81 -4.66
CA LYS A 267 12.95 16.09 -3.45
C LYS A 267 12.18 17.41 -3.58
N ASN A 268 12.79 18.46 -4.11
CA ASN A 268 12.14 19.76 -4.29
C ASN A 268 10.97 19.68 -5.26
N ILE A 269 11.11 18.99 -6.40
CA ILE A 269 9.99 18.80 -7.35
C ILE A 269 8.80 18.10 -6.66
N VAL A 270 9.07 17.01 -5.95
CA VAL A 270 8.00 16.27 -5.24
C VAL A 270 7.33 17.16 -4.20
N LEU A 271 8.09 17.94 -3.44
CA LEU A 271 7.55 18.88 -2.46
C LEU A 271 6.75 20.02 -3.11
N THR A 272 7.18 20.56 -4.26
CA THR A 272 6.43 21.58 -4.98
C THR A 272 5.05 21.07 -5.41
N PHE A 273 4.97 19.91 -6.06
CA PHE A 273 3.68 19.33 -6.45
C PHE A 273 2.84 18.93 -5.23
N SER A 274 3.47 18.43 -4.16
CA SER A 274 2.76 18.15 -2.91
C SER A 274 2.15 19.43 -2.31
N SER A 275 2.88 20.54 -2.29
CA SER A 275 2.37 21.82 -1.79
C SER A 275 1.23 22.36 -2.67
N LEU A 276 1.33 22.25 -4.00
CA LEU A 276 0.25 22.65 -4.91
C LEU A 276 -1.02 21.84 -4.66
N LEU A 277 -0.90 20.51 -4.53
CA LEU A 277 -2.03 19.64 -4.22
C LEU A 277 -2.62 19.89 -2.83
N ALA A 278 -1.77 20.24 -1.84
CA ALA A 278 -2.22 20.64 -0.50
C ALA A 278 -3.03 21.93 -0.56
N CYS A 279 -2.58 22.92 -1.34
CA CYS A 279 -3.31 24.17 -1.55
C CYS A 279 -4.66 23.91 -2.22
N ILE A 280 -4.71 23.08 -3.27
CA ILE A 280 -5.98 22.72 -3.94
C ILE A 280 -6.92 22.00 -2.99
N ALA A 281 -6.41 21.05 -2.20
CA ALA A 281 -7.19 20.38 -1.17
C ALA A 281 -7.76 21.40 -0.16
N LEU A 282 -6.93 22.33 0.34
CA LEU A 282 -7.36 23.35 1.29
C LEU A 282 -8.40 24.31 0.70
N ILE A 283 -8.19 24.78 -0.53
CA ILE A 283 -9.17 25.65 -1.23
C ILE A 283 -10.47 24.89 -1.44
N SER A 284 -10.40 23.60 -1.80
CA SER A 284 -11.57 22.77 -2.00
C SER A 284 -12.46 22.71 -0.76
N ILE A 285 -11.89 22.78 0.46
CA ILE A 285 -12.65 22.80 1.73
C ILE A 285 -13.64 23.97 1.79
N PHE A 286 -13.29 25.12 1.21
CA PHE A 286 -14.09 26.34 1.30
C PHE A 286 -14.84 26.66 0.00
N HIS A 287 -14.23 26.40 -1.16
CA HIS A 287 -14.72 26.82 -2.48
C HIS A 287 -14.46 25.74 -3.53
N SER A 288 -15.29 24.70 -3.58
CA SER A 288 -15.21 23.72 -4.67
C SER A 288 -16.00 24.21 -5.89
N THR A 289 -15.27 24.44 -6.98
CA THR A 289 -15.83 24.82 -8.28
C THR A 289 -15.36 23.85 -9.35
N PRO A 290 -16.09 23.68 -10.47
CA PRO A 290 -15.64 22.89 -11.62
C PRO A 290 -14.25 23.30 -12.11
N LEU A 291 -13.98 24.62 -12.15
CA LEU A 291 -12.67 25.17 -12.53
C LEU A 291 -11.54 24.64 -11.64
N LEU A 292 -11.78 24.52 -10.32
CA LEU A 292 -10.79 23.97 -9.40
C LEU A 292 -10.52 22.49 -9.71
N GLY A 293 -11.55 21.73 -10.09
CA GLY A 293 -11.42 20.35 -10.58
C GLY A 293 -10.58 20.25 -11.86
N ASP A 294 -10.76 21.18 -12.81
CA ASP A 294 -9.98 21.22 -14.05
C ASP A 294 -8.50 21.55 -13.78
N ILE A 295 -8.22 22.54 -12.92
CA ILE A 295 -6.86 22.88 -12.48
C ILE A 295 -6.20 21.66 -11.80
N MET A 296 -6.96 20.96 -10.96
CA MET A 296 -6.52 19.76 -10.26
C MET A 296 -6.14 18.65 -11.26
N ASN A 297 -6.96 18.38 -12.28
CA ASN A 297 -6.65 17.40 -13.33
C ASN A 297 -5.36 17.73 -14.10
N VAL A 298 -5.13 19.01 -14.42
CA VAL A 298 -3.89 19.46 -15.08
C VAL A 298 -2.66 19.20 -14.21
N ILE A 299 -2.76 19.37 -12.89
CA ILE A 299 -1.66 19.16 -11.94
C ILE A 299 -1.41 17.67 -11.65
N ILE A 300 -2.43 16.81 -11.79
CA ILE A 300 -2.28 15.36 -11.60
C ILE A 300 -1.26 14.76 -12.56
N ILE A 301 -1.31 15.13 -13.84
CA ILE A 301 -0.49 14.53 -14.89
C ILE A 301 1.01 14.69 -14.58
N PRO A 302 1.55 15.90 -14.36
CA PRO A 302 2.95 16.07 -14.01
C PRO A 302 3.30 15.48 -12.63
N SER A 303 2.33 15.40 -11.70
CA SER A 303 2.54 14.72 -10.40
C SER A 303 2.74 13.22 -10.59
N LEU A 304 1.92 12.56 -11.42
CA LEU A 304 2.07 11.14 -11.77
C LEU A 304 3.37 10.88 -12.53
N MET A 305 3.74 11.76 -13.46
CA MET A 305 5.04 11.68 -14.14
C MET A 305 6.21 11.80 -13.15
N THR A 306 6.09 12.70 -12.17
CA THR A 306 7.09 12.82 -11.10
C THR A 306 7.21 11.53 -10.30
N ILE A 307 6.09 10.91 -9.90
CA ILE A 307 6.07 9.60 -9.22
C ILE A 307 6.78 8.54 -10.06
N LEU A 308 6.48 8.47 -11.36
CA LEU A 308 7.07 7.51 -12.29
C LEU A 308 8.59 7.73 -12.44
N ILE A 309 9.04 8.98 -12.60
CA ILE A 309 10.46 9.33 -12.70
C ILE A 309 11.21 8.94 -11.42
N VAL A 310 10.63 9.22 -10.24
CA VAL A 310 11.23 8.82 -8.95
C VAL A 310 11.31 7.30 -8.83
N ALA A 311 10.25 6.58 -9.22
CA ALA A 311 10.24 5.11 -9.22
C ALA A 311 11.27 4.51 -10.19
N LEU A 312 11.38 5.04 -11.42
CA LEU A 312 12.39 4.65 -12.41
C LEU A 312 13.82 4.93 -11.92
N LYS A 313 14.04 6.05 -11.23
CA LYS A 313 15.35 6.33 -10.63
C LYS A 313 15.65 5.35 -9.48
N GLY A 314 14.63 4.98 -8.71
CA GLY A 314 14.72 3.97 -7.66
C GLY A 314 15.04 2.57 -8.18
N TYR A 315 14.62 2.24 -9.40
CA TYR A 315 14.94 0.99 -10.10
C TYR A 315 16.46 0.79 -10.26
N SER A 316 17.21 1.87 -10.47
CA SER A 316 18.67 1.79 -10.66
C SER A 316 19.46 1.27 -9.43
N ARG A 317 18.81 1.13 -8.27
CA ARG A 317 19.38 0.52 -7.07
C ARG A 317 19.30 -1.02 -7.03
N ASN A 318 18.81 -1.66 -8.10
CA ASN A 318 18.74 -3.12 -8.30
C ASN A 318 18.00 -3.95 -7.22
N ASN A 319 17.14 -3.33 -6.40
CA ASN A 319 16.34 -4.03 -5.38
C ASN A 319 14.98 -4.47 -5.95
N LEU A 320 14.61 -5.75 -5.75
CA LEU A 320 13.32 -6.33 -6.16
C LEU A 320 12.12 -5.49 -5.68
N SER A 321 12.19 -4.94 -4.46
CA SER A 321 11.15 -4.11 -3.86
C SER A 321 10.83 -2.87 -4.72
N SER A 322 11.87 -2.20 -5.23
CA SER A 322 11.71 -1.03 -6.12
C SER A 322 11.09 -1.40 -7.46
N ARG A 323 11.40 -2.60 -7.99
CA ARG A 323 10.84 -3.08 -9.27
C ARG A 323 9.34 -3.35 -9.15
N LEU A 324 8.94 -4.04 -8.08
CA LEU A 324 7.52 -4.35 -7.84
C LEU A 324 6.68 -3.07 -7.72
N ILE A 325 7.21 -2.04 -7.08
CA ILE A 325 6.51 -0.75 -6.93
C ILE A 325 6.45 0.02 -8.24
N LEU A 326 7.50 -0.02 -9.06
CA LEU A 326 7.43 0.56 -10.40
C LEU A 326 6.32 -0.09 -11.23
N PHE A 327 6.28 -1.43 -11.24
CA PHE A 327 5.24 -2.18 -11.95
C PHE A 327 3.83 -2.02 -11.35
N SER A 328 3.72 -1.67 -10.07
CA SER A 328 2.43 -1.38 -9.44
C SER A 328 1.85 -0.04 -9.90
N ILE A 329 2.68 0.95 -10.22
CA ILE A 329 2.25 2.31 -10.58
C ILE A 329 1.81 2.41 -12.05
N ILE A 330 2.44 1.64 -12.94
CA ILE A 330 2.20 1.71 -14.39
C ILE A 330 0.71 1.46 -14.75
N PRO A 331 0.03 0.40 -14.26
CA PRO A 331 -1.38 0.17 -14.60
C PRO A 331 -2.30 1.30 -14.14
N ILE A 332 -2.03 1.89 -12.97
CA ILE A 332 -2.81 3.04 -12.48
C ILE A 332 -2.57 4.26 -13.36
N ALA A 333 -1.31 4.56 -13.68
CA ALA A 333 -0.98 5.70 -14.54
C ALA A 333 -1.61 5.55 -15.93
N LEU A 334 -1.53 4.36 -16.55
CA LEU A 334 -2.19 4.06 -17.81
C LEU A 334 -3.71 4.18 -17.71
N GLY A 335 -4.32 3.66 -16.64
CA GLY A 335 -5.76 3.76 -16.40
C GLY A 335 -6.22 5.21 -16.32
N VAL A 336 -5.48 6.08 -15.61
CA VAL A 336 -5.77 7.52 -15.53
C VAL A 336 -5.63 8.19 -16.89
N VAL A 337 -4.57 7.87 -17.65
CA VAL A 337 -4.37 8.43 -18.99
C VAL A 337 -5.48 7.99 -19.94
N ILE A 338 -5.90 6.73 -19.91
CA ILE A 338 -7.01 6.19 -20.73
C ILE A 338 -8.34 6.86 -20.33
N ASP A 339 -8.63 7.00 -19.03
CA ASP A 339 -9.85 7.68 -18.53
C ASP A 339 -9.90 9.14 -19.03
N ASN A 340 -8.77 9.86 -18.93
CA ASN A 340 -8.69 11.24 -19.44
C ASN A 340 -8.80 11.29 -20.97
N LEU A 341 -8.11 10.41 -21.70
CA LEU A 341 -8.13 10.40 -23.16
C LEU A 341 -9.51 10.01 -23.72
N ALA A 342 -10.22 9.08 -23.07
CA ALA A 342 -11.59 8.70 -23.44
C ALA A 342 -12.55 9.90 -23.33
N VAL A 343 -12.36 10.75 -22.31
CA VAL A 343 -13.12 11.99 -22.15
C VAL A 343 -12.81 12.99 -23.28
N TYR A 344 -11.56 13.08 -23.75
CA TYR A 344 -11.17 14.02 -24.82
C TYR A 344 -11.52 13.54 -26.23
N LEU A 345 -11.47 12.23 -26.49
CA LEU A 345 -11.68 11.66 -27.83
C LEU A 345 -13.13 11.19 -28.09
N GLU A 346 -14.06 11.42 -27.15
CA GLU A 346 -15.48 11.04 -27.27
C GLU A 346 -15.71 9.55 -27.57
N PHE A 347 -14.75 8.68 -27.27
CA PHE A 347 -14.91 7.23 -27.42
C PHE A 347 -15.65 6.64 -26.22
N THR A 348 -16.66 5.80 -26.49
CA THR A 348 -17.36 4.99 -25.49
C THR A 348 -16.51 3.80 -25.02
N LEU A 349 -15.31 4.07 -24.50
CA LEU A 349 -14.46 3.09 -23.79
C LEU A 349 -14.96 2.82 -22.36
N PHE A 350 -16.12 3.36 -21.98
CA PHE A 350 -16.68 3.35 -20.63
C PHE A 350 -16.66 1.97 -19.93
N PRO A 351 -16.99 0.84 -20.61
CA PRO A 351 -16.91 -0.49 -19.99
C PRO A 351 -15.46 -0.96 -19.78
N VAL A 352 -14.58 -0.71 -20.75
CA VAL A 352 -13.17 -1.14 -20.74
C VAL A 352 -12.37 -0.34 -19.70
N GLY A 353 -12.63 0.97 -19.60
CA GLY A 353 -12.01 1.86 -18.62
C GLY A 353 -12.34 1.47 -17.18
N LYS A 354 -13.59 1.06 -16.89
CA LYS A 354 -13.95 0.55 -15.56
C LYS A 354 -13.20 -0.74 -15.25
N ILE A 355 -13.27 -1.75 -16.12
CA ILE A 355 -12.61 -3.04 -15.87
C ILE A 355 -11.10 -2.87 -15.69
N SER A 356 -10.45 -2.03 -16.49
CA SER A 356 -9.02 -1.75 -16.38
C SER A 356 -8.66 -1.07 -15.04
N GLN A 357 -9.54 -0.24 -14.47
CA GLN A 357 -9.33 0.36 -13.15
C GLN A 357 -9.31 -0.70 -12.03
N ILE A 358 -10.23 -1.68 -12.01
CA ILE A 358 -10.16 -2.75 -10.99
C ILE A 358 -8.90 -3.57 -11.17
N ILE A 359 -8.62 -4.05 -12.38
CA ILE A 359 -7.44 -4.88 -12.63
C ILE A 359 -6.17 -4.10 -12.24
N GLY A 360 -6.07 -2.84 -12.65
CA GLY A 360 -4.95 -1.96 -12.34
C GLY A 360 -4.78 -1.72 -10.84
N VAL A 361 -5.88 -1.41 -10.12
CA VAL A 361 -5.85 -1.23 -8.67
C VAL A 361 -5.53 -2.54 -7.96
N SER A 362 -6.12 -3.67 -8.35
CA SER A 362 -5.83 -4.98 -7.74
C SER A 362 -4.36 -5.37 -7.91
N ILE A 363 -3.81 -5.24 -9.12
CA ILE A 363 -2.38 -5.46 -9.39
C ILE A 363 -1.55 -4.50 -8.54
N HIS A 364 -1.94 -3.23 -8.47
CA HIS A 364 -1.23 -2.23 -7.67
C HIS A 364 -1.19 -2.63 -6.19
N LEU A 365 -2.33 -2.98 -5.61
CA LEU A 365 -2.45 -3.37 -4.21
C LEU A 365 -1.57 -4.58 -3.89
N ILE A 366 -1.58 -5.61 -4.75
CA ILE A 366 -0.76 -6.82 -4.54
C ILE A 366 0.72 -6.47 -4.62
N LEU A 367 1.17 -5.86 -5.72
CA LEU A 367 2.58 -5.57 -5.95
C LEU A 367 3.14 -4.56 -4.95
N MET A 368 2.36 -3.55 -4.56
CA MET A 368 2.77 -2.54 -3.59
C MET A 368 2.92 -3.12 -2.19
N ASN A 369 1.96 -3.94 -1.72
CA ASN A 369 2.08 -4.59 -0.42
C ASN A 369 3.26 -5.57 -0.39
N MET A 370 3.48 -6.35 -1.46
CA MET A 370 4.67 -7.20 -1.59
C MET A 370 5.97 -6.38 -1.56
N GLY A 371 6.04 -5.29 -2.31
CA GLY A 371 7.21 -4.40 -2.34
C GLY A 371 7.53 -3.80 -0.97
N LEU A 372 6.51 -3.38 -0.22
CA LEU A 372 6.67 -2.88 1.16
C LEU A 372 7.17 -3.96 2.11
N THR A 373 6.61 -5.17 2.05
CA THR A 373 7.07 -6.30 2.87
C THR A 373 8.52 -6.68 2.59
N LEU A 374 8.92 -6.73 1.31
CA LEU A 374 10.30 -7.04 0.94
C LEU A 374 11.28 -5.97 1.41
N LYS A 375 10.95 -4.69 1.24
CA LYS A 375 11.80 -3.60 1.75
C LYS A 375 11.96 -3.69 3.26
N ASN A 376 10.91 -4.01 3.98
CA ASN A 376 10.99 -4.19 5.43
C ASN A 376 11.88 -5.36 5.82
N LYS A 377 11.73 -6.51 5.15
CA LYS A 377 12.59 -7.68 5.41
C LYS A 377 14.06 -7.33 5.19
N GLU A 378 14.36 -6.58 4.12
CA GLU A 378 15.72 -6.10 3.84
C GLU A 378 16.23 -5.16 4.94
N ASN A 379 15.42 -4.18 5.37
CA ASN A 379 15.80 -3.29 6.45
C ASN A 379 16.02 -4.03 7.79
N THR A 380 15.15 -4.99 8.12
CA THR A 380 15.31 -5.83 9.31
C THR A 380 16.58 -6.64 9.21
N ARG A 381 16.86 -7.26 8.06
CA ARG A 381 18.10 -8.00 7.82
C ARG A 381 19.33 -7.12 7.98
N ILE A 382 19.36 -5.92 7.41
CA ILE A 382 20.49 -4.98 7.56
C ILE A 382 20.69 -4.57 9.03
N LEU A 383 19.60 -4.37 9.78
CA LEU A 383 19.67 -4.08 11.22
C LEU A 383 20.20 -5.28 12.01
N GLU A 384 19.78 -6.49 11.66
CA GLU A 384 20.28 -7.74 12.26
C GLU A 384 21.76 -7.98 11.93
N GLU A 385 22.17 -7.76 10.69
CA GLU A 385 23.57 -7.83 10.25
C GLU A 385 24.44 -6.79 10.97
N ARG A 386 23.92 -5.58 11.23
CA ARG A 386 24.62 -4.57 12.05
C ARG A 386 24.66 -4.90 13.54
N ALA A 387 23.72 -5.73 14.00
CA ALA A 387 23.69 -6.25 15.35
C ALA A 387 24.50 -7.57 15.49
N SER A 388 25.37 -7.92 14.52
CA SER A 388 26.23 -9.11 14.55
C SER A 388 27.46 -8.98 15.46
N LEU A 389 27.79 -7.76 15.90
CA LEU A 389 28.95 -7.49 16.72
C LEU A 389 28.56 -7.30 18.19
N ASP A 390 29.42 -7.74 19.09
CA ASP A 390 29.37 -7.39 20.49
C ASP A 390 29.62 -5.88 20.67
N SER A 391 28.79 -5.23 21.48
CA SER A 391 28.80 -3.77 21.62
C SER A 391 30.08 -3.24 22.27
N LEU A 392 30.69 -4.03 23.16
CA LEU A 392 31.90 -3.67 23.90
C LEU A 392 33.17 -4.00 23.11
N THR A 393 33.33 -5.28 22.74
CA THR A 393 34.58 -5.80 22.17
C THR A 393 34.67 -5.68 20.64
N LYS A 394 33.54 -5.42 19.97
CA LYS A 394 33.42 -5.41 18.50
C LYS A 394 33.79 -6.73 17.81
N LEU A 395 33.90 -7.82 18.57
CA LEU A 395 33.97 -9.18 18.04
C LEU A 395 32.58 -9.62 17.56
N LEU A 396 32.49 -10.75 16.85
CA LEU A 396 31.20 -11.35 16.53
C LEU A 396 30.51 -11.76 17.84
N ASN A 397 29.21 -11.58 17.94
CA ASN A 397 28.46 -12.04 19.11
C ASN A 397 27.99 -13.48 18.93
N ARG A 398 27.45 -14.06 20.00
CA ARG A 398 26.90 -15.42 19.99
C ARG A 398 25.81 -15.64 18.93
N LYS A 399 24.98 -14.65 18.60
CA LYS A 399 23.96 -14.80 17.54
C LYS A 399 24.62 -15.04 16.18
N SER A 400 25.70 -14.32 15.90
CA SER A 400 26.49 -14.50 14.66
C SER A 400 27.13 -15.87 14.54
N LEU A 401 27.42 -16.53 15.66
CA LEU A 401 27.92 -17.91 15.67
C LEU A 401 26.86 -18.87 15.12
N ASP A 402 25.59 -18.72 15.53
CA ASP A 402 24.49 -19.58 15.08
C ASP A 402 24.34 -19.54 13.55
N ASP A 403 24.38 -18.34 12.98
CA ASP A 403 24.30 -18.10 11.52
C ASP A 403 25.51 -18.69 10.80
N TYR A 404 26.71 -18.54 11.37
CA TYR A 404 27.94 -19.05 10.76
C TYR A 404 28.02 -20.59 10.79
N ILE A 405 27.53 -21.22 11.85
CA ILE A 405 27.45 -22.69 11.95
C ILE A 405 26.57 -23.25 10.82
N LEU A 406 25.41 -22.63 10.57
CA LEU A 406 24.52 -23.04 9.48
C LEU A 406 25.24 -22.94 8.12
N GLN A 407 26.02 -21.88 7.90
CA GLN A 407 26.79 -21.71 6.68
C GLN A 407 27.87 -22.81 6.51
N LEU A 408 28.65 -23.10 7.56
CA LEU A 408 29.69 -24.14 7.53
C LEU A 408 29.11 -25.56 7.37
N GLU A 409 27.90 -25.81 7.87
CA GLU A 409 27.22 -27.10 7.64
C GLU A 409 26.75 -27.26 6.19
N MET A 410 26.44 -26.15 5.50
CA MET A 410 26.05 -26.12 4.09
C MET A 410 27.26 -26.13 3.14
N ASP A 411 28.34 -25.40 3.47
CA ASP A 411 29.57 -25.31 2.71
C ASP A 411 30.73 -25.97 3.45
N ARG A 412 31.06 -27.18 3.00
CA ARG A 412 32.02 -28.10 3.67
C ARG A 412 33.47 -27.90 3.22
N SER A 413 33.73 -26.92 2.36
CA SER A 413 35.06 -26.66 1.79
C SER A 413 36.10 -26.24 2.83
N GLN A 414 35.67 -25.82 4.02
CA GLN A 414 36.55 -25.26 5.04
C GLN A 414 36.97 -26.22 6.16
N CYS A 415 36.64 -27.52 6.05
CA CYS A 415 37.12 -28.54 6.99
C CYS A 415 38.56 -28.98 6.69
N PRO A 416 39.37 -29.35 7.70
CA PRO A 416 39.02 -29.44 9.12
C PRO A 416 38.91 -28.07 9.81
N ILE A 417 38.09 -27.97 10.86
CA ILE A 417 37.88 -26.73 11.62
C ILE A 417 38.39 -26.91 13.04
N GLY A 418 39.41 -26.15 13.43
CA GLY A 418 39.84 -26.05 14.83
C GLY A 418 38.85 -25.20 15.62
N ILE A 419 38.49 -25.66 16.83
CA ILE A 419 37.56 -24.94 17.71
C ILE A 419 38.25 -24.71 19.02
N VAL A 420 38.36 -23.45 19.44
CA VAL A 420 38.99 -23.04 20.69
C VAL A 420 37.96 -22.31 21.54
N PHE A 421 37.64 -22.85 22.71
CA PHE A 421 36.76 -22.23 23.69
C PHE A 421 37.61 -21.70 24.84
N MET A 422 37.39 -20.44 25.21
CA MET A 422 38.26 -19.67 26.09
C MET A 422 37.44 -18.96 27.16
N ASP A 423 37.99 -18.84 28.36
CA ASP A 423 37.36 -18.12 29.46
C ASP A 423 38.43 -17.49 30.36
N LEU A 424 38.20 -16.23 30.77
CA LEU A 424 39.09 -15.48 31.66
C LEU A 424 39.00 -15.96 33.11
N ASP A 425 40.12 -16.45 33.63
CA ASP A 425 40.19 -17.00 34.97
C ASP A 425 40.03 -15.92 36.05
N ASN A 426 39.12 -16.18 37.00
CA ASN A 426 38.80 -15.30 38.12
C ASN A 426 38.28 -13.91 37.72
N PHE A 427 37.73 -13.74 36.50
CA PHE A 427 37.25 -12.45 36.02
C PHE A 427 36.18 -11.80 36.91
N LYS A 428 35.27 -12.60 37.48
CA LYS A 428 34.30 -12.10 38.48
C LYS A 428 35.00 -11.48 39.69
N PHE A 429 36.00 -12.17 40.26
CA PHE A 429 36.75 -11.65 41.41
C PHE A 429 37.54 -10.39 41.06
N PHE A 430 38.08 -10.33 39.83
CA PHE A 430 38.71 -9.13 39.31
C PHE A 430 37.71 -7.95 39.24
N ASN A 431 36.51 -8.17 38.71
CA ASN A 431 35.43 -7.16 38.69
C ASN A 431 35.01 -6.71 40.09
N ASP A 432 34.86 -7.66 41.03
CA ASP A 432 34.47 -7.36 42.40
C ASP A 432 35.54 -6.50 43.11
N LYS A 433 36.82 -6.66 42.74
CA LYS A 433 37.93 -5.92 43.34
C LYS A 433 38.22 -4.57 42.66
N TYR A 434 38.17 -4.50 41.34
CA TYR A 434 38.62 -3.33 40.56
C TYR A 434 37.50 -2.58 39.84
N GLY A 435 36.27 -3.07 39.96
CA GLY A 435 35.07 -2.49 39.34
C GLY A 435 34.90 -2.89 37.87
N HIS A 436 33.65 -2.84 37.42
CA HIS A 436 33.26 -3.27 36.07
C HIS A 436 33.95 -2.49 34.94
N LEU A 437 34.28 -1.20 35.14
CA LEU A 437 34.98 -0.41 34.12
C LEU A 437 36.37 -0.98 33.79
N MET A 438 37.09 -1.47 34.81
CA MET A 438 38.38 -2.12 34.59
C MET A 438 38.20 -3.49 33.92
N GLY A 439 37.16 -4.23 34.30
CA GLY A 439 36.81 -5.48 33.62
C GLY A 439 36.48 -5.28 32.14
N ASP A 440 35.72 -4.25 31.81
CA ASP A 440 35.39 -3.89 30.44
C ASP A 440 36.66 -3.59 29.62
N GLN A 441 37.62 -2.87 30.20
CA GLN A 441 38.91 -2.61 29.57
C GLN A 441 39.68 -3.92 29.29
N ILE A 442 39.72 -4.85 30.25
CA ILE A 442 40.34 -6.17 30.07
C ILE A 442 39.69 -6.95 28.93
N LEU A 443 38.36 -6.91 28.83
CA LEU A 443 37.64 -7.58 27.74
C LEU A 443 37.96 -6.97 26.37
N ILE A 444 38.06 -5.64 26.29
CA ILE A 444 38.45 -4.93 25.05
C ILE A 444 39.88 -5.32 24.64
N GLU A 445 40.81 -5.34 25.59
CA GLU A 445 42.21 -5.67 25.31
C GLU A 445 42.39 -7.14 24.93
N THR A 446 41.69 -8.03 25.63
CA THR A 446 41.62 -9.47 25.27
C THR A 446 41.12 -9.61 23.84
N ALA A 447 40.02 -8.96 23.49
CA ALA A 447 39.47 -9.02 22.13
C ALA A 447 40.42 -8.48 21.06
N SER A 448 41.08 -7.34 21.33
CA SER A 448 42.08 -6.76 20.44
C SER A 448 43.24 -7.71 20.22
N TYR A 449 43.72 -8.34 21.29
CA TYR A 449 44.79 -9.31 21.27
C TYR A 449 44.45 -10.59 20.50
N LEU A 450 43.26 -11.17 20.73
CA LEU A 450 42.81 -12.33 19.97
C LEU A 450 42.76 -12.02 18.47
N LYS A 451 42.32 -10.81 18.12
CA LYS A 451 42.24 -10.35 16.73
C LYS A 451 43.59 -10.11 16.08
N SER A 452 44.59 -9.60 16.81
CA SER A 452 45.95 -9.45 16.28
C SER A 452 46.71 -10.78 16.19
N SER A 453 46.31 -11.77 16.99
CA SER A 453 46.99 -13.06 17.12
C SER A 453 46.42 -14.16 16.22
N THR A 454 45.39 -13.86 15.44
CA THR A 454 44.71 -14.80 14.54
C THR A 454 44.76 -14.31 13.08
N ARG A 455 44.51 -15.22 12.13
CA ARG A 455 44.50 -14.92 10.69
C ARG A 455 43.20 -14.19 10.33
N GLN A 456 43.18 -13.50 9.19
CA GLN A 456 41.99 -12.77 8.71
C GLN A 456 40.76 -13.66 8.49
N ASN A 457 40.97 -14.95 8.18
CA ASN A 457 39.91 -15.92 7.97
C ASN A 457 39.45 -16.62 9.26
N ASP A 458 40.15 -16.42 10.37
CA ASP A 458 39.75 -16.97 11.67
C ASP A 458 38.62 -16.12 12.24
N LEU A 459 37.66 -16.76 12.89
CA LEU A 459 36.46 -16.08 13.39
C LEU A 459 36.41 -16.12 14.88
N ILE A 460 36.30 -14.94 15.47
CA ILE A 460 36.36 -14.74 16.90
C ILE A 460 35.02 -14.21 17.38
N PHE A 461 34.44 -14.93 18.32
CA PHE A 461 33.16 -14.62 18.93
C PHE A 461 33.34 -14.33 20.41
N ARG A 462 32.63 -13.31 20.91
CA ARG A 462 32.36 -13.20 22.34
C ARG A 462 31.11 -14.04 22.63
N TYR A 463 31.32 -15.21 23.25
CA TYR A 463 30.27 -16.20 23.48
C TYR A 463 29.41 -15.86 24.70
N GLY A 464 30.05 -15.32 25.74
CA GLY A 464 29.44 -14.98 27.03
C GLY A 464 30.02 -13.69 27.61
N GLY A 465 29.90 -13.50 28.93
CA GLY A 465 30.43 -12.31 29.61
C GLY A 465 31.94 -12.17 29.45
N ASP A 466 32.66 -13.23 29.78
CA ASP A 466 34.12 -13.40 29.80
C ASP A 466 34.60 -14.59 28.96
N GLU A 467 33.67 -15.18 28.20
CA GLU A 467 33.90 -16.34 27.36
C GLU A 467 34.09 -15.93 25.89
N PHE A 468 35.10 -16.51 25.25
CA PHE A 468 35.45 -16.28 23.86
C PHE A 468 35.50 -17.62 23.10
N LEU A 469 35.11 -17.60 21.84
CA LEU A 469 35.17 -18.76 20.95
C LEU A 469 35.94 -18.37 19.69
N ILE A 470 36.89 -19.19 19.27
CA ILE A 470 37.55 -19.07 17.97
C ILE A 470 37.21 -20.28 17.11
N LEU A 471 36.76 -20.02 15.89
CA LEU A 471 36.71 -21.00 14.81
C LEU A 471 37.91 -20.77 13.89
N LEU A 472 38.65 -21.84 13.62
CA LEU A 472 39.88 -21.86 12.81
C LEU A 472 39.61 -22.74 11.57
N PRO A 473 39.05 -22.18 10.49
CA PRO A 473 38.76 -22.95 9.30
C PRO A 473 40.06 -23.45 8.63
N SER A 474 40.01 -24.62 8.00
CA SER A 474 41.15 -25.24 7.30
C SER A 474 42.41 -25.36 8.18
N THR A 475 42.22 -25.71 9.45
CA THR A 475 43.30 -25.78 10.45
C THR A 475 43.38 -27.17 11.04
N GLU A 476 44.53 -27.82 10.90
CA GLU A 476 44.81 -29.13 11.49
C GLU A 476 45.10 -29.02 13.00
N GLN A 477 45.01 -30.16 13.71
CA GLN A 477 45.19 -30.20 15.17
C GLN A 477 46.54 -29.60 15.61
N LYS A 478 47.63 -29.90 14.90
CA LYS A 478 48.97 -29.39 15.21
C LYS A 478 49.07 -27.87 15.08
N GLU A 479 48.48 -27.31 14.01
CA GLU A 479 48.48 -25.86 13.79
C GLU A 479 47.64 -25.14 14.85
N GLY A 480 46.46 -25.66 15.15
CA GLY A 480 45.61 -25.08 16.19
C GLY A 480 46.26 -25.18 17.58
N ALA A 481 46.94 -26.29 17.89
CA ALA A 481 47.65 -26.44 19.16
C ALA A 481 48.81 -25.44 19.30
N LEU A 482 49.54 -25.17 18.21
CA LEU A 482 50.59 -24.14 18.18
C LEU A 482 50.01 -22.74 18.39
N LEU A 483 48.88 -22.42 17.74
CA LEU A 483 48.18 -21.15 17.93
C LEU A 483 47.73 -21.00 19.39
N CYS A 484 47.10 -22.02 19.95
CA CYS A 484 46.69 -22.06 21.35
C CYS A 484 47.88 -21.80 22.29
N LYS A 485 49.00 -22.50 22.09
CA LYS A 485 50.21 -22.30 22.90
C LYS A 485 50.70 -20.85 22.85
N ARG A 486 50.80 -20.28 21.66
CA ARG A 486 51.15 -18.85 21.49
C ARG A 486 50.15 -17.94 22.18
N LEU A 487 48.85 -18.19 21.98
CA LEU A 487 47.79 -17.40 22.59
C LEU A 487 47.90 -17.37 24.12
N HIS A 488 48.26 -18.50 24.73
CA HIS A 488 48.47 -18.62 26.16
C HIS A 488 49.74 -17.91 26.66
N GLU A 489 50.87 -18.08 25.97
CA GLU A 489 52.15 -17.45 26.32
C GLU A 489 52.05 -15.92 26.25
N ASP A 490 51.58 -15.35 25.13
CA ASP A 490 51.55 -13.89 25.00
C ASP A 490 50.43 -13.26 25.86
N PHE A 491 49.32 -13.98 26.11
CA PHE A 491 48.28 -13.49 27.03
C PHE A 491 48.81 -13.41 28.47
N SER A 492 49.64 -14.38 28.88
CA SER A 492 50.28 -14.37 30.20
C SER A 492 51.20 -13.14 30.34
N GLU A 493 51.95 -12.79 29.31
CA GLU A 493 52.78 -11.57 29.30
C GLU A 493 51.95 -10.28 29.32
N MET A 494 50.88 -10.21 28.54
CA MET A 494 49.96 -9.07 28.52
C MET A 494 49.28 -8.88 29.88
N ALA A 495 48.79 -9.97 30.50
CA ALA A 495 48.20 -9.93 31.83
C ALA A 495 49.20 -9.44 32.89
N ILE A 496 50.48 -9.82 32.78
CA ILE A 496 51.54 -9.30 33.65
C ILE A 496 51.72 -7.79 33.45
N GLN A 497 51.70 -7.27 32.22
CA GLN A 497 51.85 -5.85 31.95
C GLN A 497 50.65 -5.03 32.47
N LEU A 498 49.43 -5.55 32.33
CA LEU A 498 48.22 -4.92 32.85
C LEU A 498 48.20 -4.85 34.37
N ASN A 499 48.77 -5.86 35.03
CA ASN A 499 48.93 -5.88 36.48
C ASN A 499 50.00 -4.91 37.01
N LYS A 500 50.93 -4.40 36.19
CA LYS A 500 51.99 -3.47 36.63
C LYS A 500 51.48 -2.09 37.07
N GLY A 501 50.25 -1.71 36.71
CA GLY A 501 49.58 -0.49 37.17
C GLY A 501 48.74 -0.66 38.44
N ILE A 502 48.64 -1.88 38.97
CA ILE A 502 47.74 -2.24 40.08
C ILE A 502 48.59 -2.57 41.31
N SER A 503 48.47 -1.75 42.36
CA SER A 503 49.40 -1.70 43.51
C SER A 503 49.45 -2.95 44.40
N GLU A 504 48.67 -4.00 44.13
CA GLU A 504 48.59 -5.20 44.96
C GLU A 504 48.74 -6.51 44.17
N LYS A 505 49.72 -7.33 44.57
CA LYS A 505 50.15 -8.62 43.97
C LYS A 505 49.12 -9.77 43.95
N ASN A 506 47.85 -9.56 44.30
CA ASN A 506 46.95 -10.66 44.70
C ASN A 506 45.88 -11.07 43.67
N VAL A 507 45.82 -10.49 42.46
CA VAL A 507 44.92 -10.97 41.40
C VAL A 507 45.71 -11.27 40.14
N GLN A 508 45.99 -12.55 39.89
CA GLN A 508 46.55 -13.02 38.62
C GLN A 508 45.40 -13.29 37.65
N LEU A 509 45.18 -12.35 36.72
CA LEU A 509 44.35 -12.58 35.55
C LEU A 509 45.07 -13.58 34.63
N SER A 510 44.36 -14.62 34.22
CA SER A 510 44.87 -15.66 33.32
C SER A 510 43.74 -16.13 32.41
N LEU A 511 44.06 -17.02 31.47
CA LEU A 511 43.13 -17.57 30.50
C LEU A 511 43.20 -19.09 30.59
N SER A 512 42.03 -19.74 30.66
CA SER A 512 41.89 -21.18 30.46
C SER A 512 41.22 -21.44 29.11
N ALA A 513 41.73 -22.40 28.35
CA ALA A 513 41.18 -22.74 27.05
C ALA A 513 41.04 -24.25 26.85
N GLY A 514 40.08 -24.62 26.02
CA GLY A 514 39.86 -25.97 25.54
C GLY A 514 39.82 -25.97 24.03
N MET A 515 40.53 -26.90 23.41
CA MET A 515 40.55 -27.00 21.96
C MET A 515 40.14 -28.40 21.51
N THR A 516 39.30 -28.45 20.48
CA THR A 516 38.96 -29.69 19.75
C THR A 516 39.10 -29.48 18.25
N LEU A 517 39.11 -30.58 17.50
CA LEU A 517 39.13 -30.56 16.04
C LEU A 517 37.82 -31.14 15.48
N TYR A 518 37.22 -30.40 14.55
CA TYR A 518 36.09 -30.89 13.78
C TYR A 518 36.55 -31.33 12.39
N GLU A 519 36.78 -32.64 12.24
CA GLU A 519 37.36 -33.22 11.02
C GLU A 519 36.30 -33.61 9.99
N THR A 520 35.23 -34.28 10.42
CA THR A 520 34.24 -34.87 9.50
C THR A 520 32.89 -34.16 9.64
N PRO A 521 32.39 -33.50 8.58
CA PRO A 521 31.11 -32.83 8.60
C PRO A 521 29.94 -33.80 8.86
N ALA A 522 29.27 -33.66 9.99
CA ALA A 522 28.00 -34.32 10.28
C ALA A 522 26.96 -33.28 10.71
N ARG A 523 25.69 -33.47 10.39
CA ARG A 523 24.62 -32.52 10.77
C ARG A 523 24.54 -32.41 12.30
N GLY A 524 24.66 -31.19 12.83
CA GLY A 524 24.75 -30.93 14.28
C GLY A 524 26.10 -31.33 14.90
N GLY A 525 27.08 -31.71 14.08
CA GLY A 525 28.42 -32.11 14.50
C GLY A 525 29.23 -30.94 15.04
N LEU A 526 29.10 -29.76 14.43
CA LEU A 526 29.86 -28.57 14.85
C LEU A 526 29.45 -28.12 16.26
N TRP A 527 28.16 -28.13 16.60
CA TRP A 527 27.69 -27.87 17.97
C TRP A 527 28.18 -28.92 19.00
N LYS A 528 28.32 -30.18 18.58
CA LYS A 528 28.91 -31.21 19.46
C LYS A 528 30.39 -30.93 19.71
N ALA A 529 31.13 -30.52 18.69
CA ALA A 529 32.53 -30.15 18.80
C ALA A 529 32.72 -28.87 19.66
N ILE A 530 31.86 -27.85 19.52
CA ILE A 530 31.89 -26.68 20.44
C ILE A 530 31.72 -27.12 21.90
N ARG A 531 30.78 -28.06 22.19
CA ARG A 531 30.63 -28.63 23.54
C ARG A 531 31.83 -29.46 23.99
N GLN A 532 32.57 -30.07 23.08
CA GLN A 532 33.81 -30.77 23.40
C GLN A 532 34.91 -29.78 23.82
N ALA A 533 35.10 -28.70 23.07
CA ALA A 533 36.02 -27.62 23.43
C ALA A 533 35.65 -26.97 24.78
N ASP A 534 34.37 -26.72 25.03
CA ASP A 534 33.87 -26.22 26.32
C ASP A 534 34.22 -27.19 27.48
N ARG A 535 33.99 -28.49 27.32
CA ARG A 535 34.39 -29.49 28.33
C ARG A 535 35.90 -29.53 28.58
N ALA A 536 36.70 -29.39 27.53
CA ALA A 536 38.15 -29.31 27.66
C ALA A 536 38.57 -28.03 28.42
N MET A 537 37.93 -26.89 28.16
CA MET A 537 38.15 -25.63 28.87
C MET A 537 37.77 -25.75 30.36
N LEU A 538 36.63 -26.39 30.67
CA LEU A 538 36.25 -26.71 32.04
C LEU A 538 37.26 -27.63 32.73
N SER A 539 37.84 -28.59 32.01
CA SER A 539 38.94 -29.42 32.53
C SER A 539 40.21 -28.61 32.78
N ALA A 540 40.51 -27.60 31.97
CA ALA A 540 41.64 -26.70 32.23
C ALA A 540 41.43 -25.92 33.53
N LYS A 541 40.20 -25.44 33.76
CA LYS A 541 39.84 -24.75 35.01
C LYS A 541 39.94 -25.65 36.23
N SER A 542 39.51 -26.91 36.15
CA SER A 542 39.57 -27.85 37.28
C SER A 542 40.98 -28.33 37.61
N ARG A 543 41.89 -28.35 36.63
CA ARG A 543 43.30 -28.72 36.79
C ARG A 543 44.21 -27.58 37.28
N GLY A 544 43.63 -26.49 37.78
CA GLY A 544 44.40 -25.37 38.35
C GLY A 544 44.45 -24.11 37.49
N LYS A 545 43.61 -23.99 36.45
CA LYS A 545 43.47 -22.80 35.59
C LYS A 545 44.75 -22.48 34.80
N ASN A 546 44.76 -21.35 34.08
CA ASN A 546 45.92 -20.86 33.32
C ASN A 546 46.58 -21.94 32.45
N GLN A 547 45.79 -22.69 31.69
CA GLN A 547 46.30 -23.75 30.84
C GLN A 547 45.34 -24.03 29.68
N ILE A 548 45.86 -24.75 28.69
CA ILE A 548 45.08 -25.22 27.55
C ILE A 548 44.99 -26.73 27.59
N VAL A 549 43.77 -27.25 27.47
CA VAL A 549 43.53 -28.69 27.34
C VAL A 549 43.08 -28.99 25.91
N LEU A 550 43.79 -29.90 25.26
CA LEU A 550 43.37 -30.50 24.01
C LEU A 550 42.41 -31.64 24.34
N ASP A 551 41.24 -31.65 23.71
CA ASP A 551 40.35 -32.81 23.75
C ASP A 551 40.99 -33.89 22.87
N ASP A 552 41.69 -34.84 23.50
CA ASP A 552 42.21 -36.02 22.80
C ASP A 552 41.00 -36.85 22.34
N LEU A 553 40.67 -36.74 21.06
CA LEU A 553 39.83 -37.70 20.37
C LEU A 553 40.55 -39.05 20.38
N ASN A 554 40.42 -39.79 21.48
CA ASN A 554 40.81 -41.19 21.51
C ASN A 554 39.71 -41.95 20.74
N PRO A 555 39.95 -42.49 19.53
CA PRO A 555 38.92 -43.15 18.72
C PRO A 555 38.48 -44.52 19.29
N SER A 556 38.89 -44.83 20.52
CA SER A 556 38.90 -46.18 21.10
C SER A 556 37.84 -46.41 22.19
N ALA A 557 36.92 -45.47 22.40
CA ALA A 557 35.85 -45.62 23.38
C ALA A 557 34.49 -45.29 22.75
N VAL A 558 34.02 -46.21 21.91
CA VAL A 558 32.60 -46.38 21.56
C VAL A 558 32.15 -47.71 22.13
#